data_AF-A0A5N6L588-F1
#
_entry.id   AF-A0A5N6L588-F1
#
_cell.length_a   1.000
_cell.length_b   1.000
_cell.length_c   1.000
_cell.angle_alpha   90.00
_cell.angle_beta   90.00
_cell.angle_gamma   90.00
#
_symmetry.space_group_name_H-M   'P 1'
#
loop_
_entity.id
_entity.type
_entity.pdbx_description
1 polymer ?
#
loop_
_entity_poly.entity_id
_entity_poly.type
_entity_poly.pdbx_seq_one_letter_code
_entity_poly.pdbx_strand_id
1 'polypeptide(L)'
;MDEATAIDATIYDYDTHYDAIHAKDAAKKAAERADAASGKPKYMENLLAAAETRKRDQLRAKDKQLQREREAEGDEFADKEKFVTEAYKAQQEEVRKIEEEEKRKEEEEERKKKAQGMSGFFRNVMDQQEKDHQEAVEAAARAASGEKPAPAPEPSEGPGLTDIQRARELNEKGANIVITDEGEIADKRQLLTAGLNIAPKPKQTGPQNLSTRTSQQQQQQPAYRGNMDAKRAMRERQTKMMESQLQQAAKRAADEEAEELQKREQAAKSSKTTGDISDAKARYLARKAAAAAAAEKE
;
A
#
# COMPACT_ATOMS: atom_id res chain seq x y z
N MET A 1 1.76 -37.07 -44.64
CA MET A 1 2.71 -36.86 -43.53
C MET A 1 4.08 -36.51 -44.08
N ASP A 2 4.61 -37.32 -45.00
CA ASP A 2 5.95 -37.11 -45.58
C ASP A 2 6.11 -35.81 -46.39
N GLU A 3 5.05 -35.35 -47.08
CA GLU A 3 5.07 -34.09 -47.85
C GLU A 3 5.19 -32.85 -46.95
N ALA A 4 4.63 -32.88 -45.74
CA ALA A 4 4.68 -31.77 -44.80
C ALA A 4 6.06 -31.67 -44.12
N THR A 5 6.62 -32.82 -43.74
CA THR A 5 7.98 -32.91 -43.15
C THR A 5 9.09 -32.56 -44.14
N ALA A 6 8.85 -32.74 -45.45
CA ALA A 6 9.81 -32.37 -46.50
C ALA A 6 9.91 -30.84 -46.69
N ILE A 7 8.86 -30.11 -46.35
CA ILE A 7 8.84 -28.63 -46.39
C ILE A 7 9.40 -28.06 -45.09
N ASP A 8 9.02 -28.63 -43.95
CA ASP A 8 9.51 -28.25 -42.63
C ASP A 8 9.60 -29.46 -41.70
N ALA A 9 10.82 -29.80 -41.28
CA ALA A 9 11.09 -30.91 -40.37
C ALA A 9 10.58 -30.66 -38.94
N THR A 10 10.32 -29.41 -38.57
CA THR A 10 9.88 -28.99 -37.23
C THR A 10 8.36 -28.86 -37.09
N ILE A 11 7.61 -29.10 -38.17
CA ILE A 11 6.16 -28.87 -38.23
C ILE A 11 5.33 -29.68 -37.21
N TYR A 12 5.85 -30.81 -36.75
CA TYR A 12 5.22 -31.67 -35.74
C TYR A 12 5.89 -31.59 -34.36
N ASP A 13 6.90 -30.75 -34.19
CA ASP A 13 7.66 -30.64 -32.95
C ASP A 13 6.99 -29.70 -31.94
N TYR A 14 5.76 -30.04 -31.54
CA TYR A 14 4.93 -29.21 -30.67
C TYR A 14 5.54 -29.03 -29.27
N ASP A 15 6.23 -30.04 -28.77
CA ASP A 15 6.78 -30.06 -27.40
C ASP A 15 7.88 -29.02 -27.25
N THR A 16 8.81 -28.93 -28.21
CA THR A 16 9.90 -27.93 -28.15
C THR A 16 9.40 -26.49 -28.24
N HIS A 17 8.36 -26.24 -29.05
CA HIS A 17 7.74 -24.92 -29.15
C HIS A 17 6.96 -24.56 -27.88
N TYR A 18 6.24 -25.53 -27.31
CA TYR A 18 5.51 -25.36 -26.06
C TYR A 18 6.46 -25.05 -24.89
N ASP A 19 7.53 -25.83 -24.78
CA ASP A 19 8.57 -25.64 -23.77
C ASP A 19 9.28 -24.30 -23.94
N ALA A 20 9.59 -23.88 -25.17
CA ALA A 20 10.22 -22.59 -25.43
C ALA A 20 9.35 -21.41 -24.99
N ILE A 21 8.04 -21.47 -25.22
CA ILE A 21 7.09 -20.44 -24.82
C ILE A 21 6.98 -20.38 -23.29
N HIS A 22 6.91 -21.54 -22.63
CA HIS A 22 6.71 -21.60 -21.18
C HIS A 22 8.00 -21.50 -20.35
N ALA A 23 9.17 -21.72 -20.94
CA ALA A 23 10.46 -21.55 -20.27
C ALA A 23 10.64 -20.13 -19.72
N LYS A 24 10.12 -19.11 -20.42
CA LYS A 24 10.16 -17.71 -19.93
C LYS A 24 9.27 -17.48 -18.72
N ASP A 25 8.06 -18.03 -18.70
CA ASP A 25 7.17 -17.95 -17.53
C ASP A 25 7.78 -18.68 -16.33
N ALA A 26 8.43 -19.82 -16.57
CA ALA A 26 9.16 -20.55 -15.54
C ALA A 26 10.35 -19.74 -15.01
N ALA A 27 11.12 -19.09 -15.88
CA ALA A 27 12.23 -18.20 -15.50
C ALA A 27 11.74 -16.97 -14.72
N LYS A 28 10.65 -16.31 -15.14
CA LYS A 28 10.02 -15.20 -14.40
C LYS A 28 9.61 -15.65 -12.99
N LYS A 29 8.93 -16.80 -12.86
CA LYS A 29 8.56 -17.38 -11.55
C LYS A 29 9.77 -17.77 -10.70
N ALA A 30 10.84 -18.27 -11.31
CA ALA A 30 12.08 -18.61 -10.61
C ALA A 30 12.76 -17.35 -10.06
N ALA A 31 12.82 -16.26 -10.84
CA ALA A 31 13.33 -14.97 -10.41
C ALA A 31 12.50 -14.39 -9.24
N GLU A 32 11.16 -14.42 -9.34
CA GLU A 32 10.28 -13.96 -8.26
C GLU A 32 10.48 -14.75 -6.96
N ARG A 33 10.71 -16.07 -7.04
CA ARG A 33 11.03 -16.90 -5.88
C ARG A 33 12.41 -16.59 -5.30
N ALA A 34 13.41 -16.36 -6.16
CA ALA A 34 14.75 -15.97 -5.72
C ALA A 34 14.73 -14.60 -5.01
N ASP A 35 13.95 -13.65 -5.54
CA ASP A 35 13.75 -12.35 -4.90
C ASP A 35 13.03 -12.48 -3.55
N ALA A 36 12.00 -13.32 -3.47
CA ALA A 36 11.33 -13.62 -2.20
C ALA A 36 12.27 -14.30 -1.18
N ALA A 37 13.16 -15.18 -1.65
CA ALA A 37 14.16 -15.86 -0.83
C ALA A 37 15.31 -14.93 -0.39
N SER A 38 15.59 -13.86 -1.14
CA SER A 38 16.63 -12.88 -0.80
C SER A 38 16.34 -12.08 0.48
N GLY A 39 15.11 -12.15 1.01
CA GLY A 39 14.72 -11.49 2.25
C GLY A 39 14.66 -9.96 2.15
N LYS A 40 14.83 -9.38 0.96
CA LYS A 40 14.74 -7.93 0.75
C LYS A 40 13.30 -7.46 0.98
N PRO A 41 13.06 -6.50 1.88
CA PRO A 41 11.73 -5.97 2.12
C PRO A 41 11.21 -5.20 0.89
N LYS A 42 10.06 -5.65 0.35
CA LYS A 42 9.43 -5.12 -0.88
C LYS A 42 9.20 -3.60 -0.91
N TYR A 43 9.12 -2.95 0.25
CA TYR A 43 8.72 -1.55 0.37
C TYR A 43 9.77 -0.64 1.05
N MET A 44 10.92 -1.17 1.48
CA MET A 44 11.90 -0.37 2.23
C MET A 44 12.51 0.73 1.37
N GLU A 45 12.83 0.43 0.11
CA GLU A 45 13.36 1.41 -0.83
C GLU A 45 12.37 2.57 -1.04
N ASN A 46 11.08 2.26 -1.22
CA ASN A 46 10.03 3.27 -1.34
C ASN A 46 9.88 4.10 -0.07
N LEU A 47 10.04 3.48 1.11
CA LEU A 47 9.99 4.20 2.38
C LEU A 47 11.17 5.17 2.53
N LEU A 48 12.38 4.73 2.16
CA LEU A 48 13.59 5.56 2.17
C LEU A 48 13.47 6.71 1.16
N ALA A 49 13.04 6.43 -0.06
CA ALA A 49 12.79 7.44 -1.08
C ALA A 49 11.75 8.47 -0.60
N ALA A 50 10.66 8.03 0.04
CA ALA A 50 9.65 8.92 0.62
C ALA A 50 10.16 9.71 1.83
N ALA A 51 11.11 9.17 2.60
CA ALA A 51 11.75 9.93 3.67
C ALA A 51 12.67 11.01 3.11
N GLU A 52 13.38 10.71 2.02
CA GLU A 52 14.24 11.68 1.33
C GLU A 52 13.43 12.80 0.68
N THR A 53 12.33 12.50 -0.01
CA THR A 53 11.46 13.55 -0.60
C THR A 53 10.94 14.49 0.47
N ARG A 54 10.46 13.98 1.61
CA ARG A 54 10.02 14.81 2.75
C ARG A 54 11.15 15.68 3.30
N LYS A 55 12.38 15.17 3.37
CA LYS A 55 13.53 15.97 3.81
C LYS A 55 13.77 17.14 2.85
N ARG A 56 13.73 16.89 1.53
CA ARG A 56 13.85 17.94 0.52
C ARG A 56 12.72 18.96 0.63
N ASP A 57 11.47 18.50 0.79
CA ASP A 57 10.30 19.37 0.98
C ASP A 57 10.42 20.25 2.22
N GLN A 58 10.90 19.70 3.33
CA GLN A 58 11.12 20.46 4.56
C GLN A 58 12.20 21.54 4.39
N LEU A 59 13.27 21.25 3.64
CA LEU A 59 14.29 22.25 3.31
C LEU A 59 13.70 23.37 2.43
N ARG A 60 12.96 23.02 1.37
CA ARG A 60 12.24 23.97 0.51
C ARG A 60 11.29 24.86 1.32
N ALA A 61 10.52 24.26 2.23
CA ALA A 61 9.57 24.99 3.06
C ALA A 61 10.27 26.00 3.99
N LYS A 62 11.40 25.61 4.60
CA LYS A 62 12.20 26.50 5.45
C LYS A 62 12.81 27.65 4.65
N ASP A 63 13.35 27.37 3.46
CA ASP A 63 13.94 28.41 2.60
C ASP A 63 12.88 29.41 2.14
N LYS A 64 11.68 28.94 1.78
CA LYS A 64 10.56 29.79 1.41
C LYS A 64 10.01 30.57 2.61
N GLN A 65 10.00 29.97 3.80
CA GLN A 65 9.63 30.68 5.02
C GLN A 65 10.62 31.81 5.32
N LEU A 66 11.93 31.55 5.23
CA LEU A 66 12.96 32.58 5.44
C LEU A 66 12.86 33.70 4.40
N GLN A 67 12.56 33.38 3.14
CA GLN A 67 12.28 34.39 2.12
C GLN A 67 11.07 35.24 2.48
N ARG A 68 9.98 34.62 2.93
CA ARG A 68 8.77 35.33 3.36
C ARG A 68 9.00 36.20 4.57
N GLU A 69 9.80 35.76 5.54
CA GLU A 69 10.19 36.55 6.71
C GLU A 69 10.99 37.79 6.28
N ARG A 70 11.95 37.64 5.35
CA ARG A 70 12.70 38.78 4.78
C ARG A 70 11.84 39.75 3.98
N GLU A 71 10.87 39.24 3.22
CA GLU A 71 9.91 40.09 2.50
C GLU A 71 8.99 40.85 3.46
N ALA A 72 8.63 40.24 4.59
CA ALA A 72 7.82 40.86 5.64
C ALA A 72 8.61 41.93 6.43
N GLU A 73 9.90 41.70 6.69
CA GLU A 73 10.83 42.69 7.25
C GLU A 73 11.09 43.85 6.25
N GLY A 74 10.87 43.62 4.96
CA GLY A 74 10.80 44.65 3.93
C GLY A 74 12.02 45.58 3.92
N ASP A 75 11.76 46.88 4.07
CA ASP A 75 12.80 47.93 4.05
C ASP A 75 13.46 48.17 5.41
N GLU A 76 13.02 47.52 6.50
CA GLU A 76 13.55 47.75 7.86
C GLU A 76 15.06 47.47 7.97
N PHE A 77 15.58 46.65 7.06
CA PHE A 77 16.99 46.33 6.96
C PHE A 77 17.59 46.59 5.56
N ALA A 78 16.97 47.46 4.77
CA ALA A 78 17.49 47.85 3.45
C ALA A 78 18.87 48.54 3.54
N ASP A 79 19.09 49.30 4.62
CA ASP A 79 20.34 50.01 4.87
C ASP A 79 21.46 49.11 5.44
N LYS A 80 21.17 47.84 5.74
CA LYS A 80 22.15 46.89 6.30
C LYS A 80 22.66 45.93 5.24
N GLU A 81 23.96 45.62 5.33
CA GLU A 81 24.61 44.68 4.41
C GLU A 81 24.05 43.25 4.59
N LYS A 82 23.73 42.59 3.46
CA LYS A 82 23.20 41.22 3.42
C LYS A 82 24.35 40.22 3.35
N PHE A 83 24.67 39.56 4.46
CA PHE A 83 25.68 38.51 4.48
C PHE A 83 25.05 37.13 4.28
N VAL A 84 25.45 36.46 3.21
CA VAL A 84 25.03 35.08 2.91
C VAL A 84 26.28 34.20 2.92
N THR A 85 26.28 33.16 3.75
CA THR A 85 27.39 32.21 3.83
C THR A 85 27.50 31.41 2.51
N GLU A 86 28.72 31.05 2.12
CA GLU A 86 28.96 30.25 0.90
C GLU A 86 28.19 28.93 0.92
N ALA A 87 28.09 28.29 2.08
CA ALA A 87 27.32 27.07 2.28
C ALA A 87 25.82 27.26 1.98
N TYR A 88 25.24 28.39 2.38
CA TYR A 88 23.82 28.67 2.10
C TYR A 88 23.58 28.96 0.61
N LYS A 89 24.53 29.63 -0.07
CA LYS A 89 24.47 29.81 -1.53
C LYS A 89 24.51 28.47 -2.25
N ALA A 90 25.43 27.59 -1.87
CA ALA A 90 25.53 26.24 -2.43
C ALA A 90 24.25 25.41 -2.19
N GLN A 91 23.69 25.47 -0.98
CA GLN A 91 22.43 24.80 -0.64
C GLN A 91 21.26 25.33 -1.50
N GLN A 92 21.17 26.65 -1.69
CA GLN A 92 20.13 27.25 -2.53
C GLN A 92 20.26 26.84 -4.01
N GLU A 93 21.48 26.73 -4.54
CA GLU A 93 21.71 26.24 -5.89
C GLU A 93 21.37 24.77 -6.06
N GLU A 94 21.71 23.93 -5.09
CA GLU A 94 21.36 22.51 -5.09
C GLU A 94 19.83 22.31 -5.09
N VAL A 95 19.12 23.04 -4.23
CA VAL A 95 17.65 23.01 -4.18
C VAL A 95 17.04 23.46 -5.51
N ARG A 96 17.56 24.54 -6.11
CA ARG A 96 17.08 25.02 -7.43
C ARG A 96 17.29 23.99 -8.54
N LYS A 97 18.45 23.34 -8.60
CA LYS A 97 18.74 22.29 -9.59
C LYS A 97 17.79 21.10 -9.43
N ILE A 98 17.57 20.66 -8.19
CA ILE A 98 16.64 19.56 -7.89
C ILE A 98 15.21 19.93 -8.28
N GLU A 99 14.78 21.16 -8.00
CA GLU A 99 13.45 21.65 -8.40
C GLU A 99 13.25 21.71 -9.92
N GLU A 100 14.26 22.17 -10.67
CA GLU A 100 14.21 22.19 -12.13
C GLU A 100 14.13 20.78 -12.73
N GLU A 101 14.90 19.83 -12.19
CA GLU A 101 14.85 18.43 -12.61
C GLU A 101 13.53 17.75 -12.24
N GLU A 102 13.02 17.98 -11.03
CA GLU A 102 11.71 17.46 -10.60
C GLU A 102 10.59 18.04 -11.46
N LYS A 103 10.62 19.34 -11.74
CA LYS A 103 9.63 20.01 -12.59
C LYS A 103 9.67 19.49 -14.03
N ARG A 104 10.85 19.28 -14.59
CA ARG A 104 10.98 18.67 -15.93
C ARG A 104 10.41 17.26 -15.96
N LYS A 105 10.71 16.44 -14.94
CA LYS A 105 10.15 15.08 -14.83
C LYS A 105 8.64 15.11 -14.66
N GLU A 106 8.13 16.02 -13.84
CA GLU A 106 6.70 16.19 -13.62
C GLU A 106 5.99 16.63 -14.91
N GLU A 107 6.52 17.58 -15.68
CA GLU A 107 5.98 17.98 -16.98
C GLU A 107 5.96 16.81 -17.98
N GLU A 108 7.01 16.00 -18.02
CA GLU A 108 7.06 14.80 -18.86
C GLU A 108 6.03 13.74 -18.40
N GLU A 109 5.88 13.54 -17.09
CA GLU A 109 4.89 12.64 -16.51
C GLU A 109 3.46 13.13 -16.74
N GLU A 110 3.18 14.42 -16.55
CA GLU A 110 1.88 15.02 -16.81
C GLU A 110 1.51 14.91 -18.29
N ARG A 111 2.47 15.10 -19.20
CA ARG A 111 2.26 14.89 -20.63
C ARG A 111 1.87 13.43 -20.92
N LYS A 112 2.52 12.47 -20.27
CA LYS A 112 2.19 11.03 -20.38
C LYS A 112 0.82 10.72 -19.76
N LYS A 113 0.54 11.21 -18.55
CA LYS A 113 -0.73 11.03 -17.83
C LYS A 113 -1.91 11.62 -18.60
N LYS A 114 -1.75 12.81 -19.17
CA LYS A 114 -2.80 13.48 -19.98
C LYS A 114 -3.08 12.73 -21.29
N ALA A 115 -2.07 12.06 -21.85
CA ALA A 115 -2.22 11.22 -23.05
C ALA A 115 -2.83 9.83 -22.74
N GLN A 116 -2.76 9.35 -21.50
CA GLN A 116 -3.16 8.01 -21.09
C GLN A 116 -4.27 8.06 -20.02
N GLY A 117 -5.51 8.25 -20.45
CA GLY A 117 -6.68 7.92 -19.65
C GLY A 117 -6.85 6.39 -19.49
N MET A 118 -8.07 5.91 -19.19
CA MET A 118 -8.36 4.46 -19.14
C MET A 118 -7.96 3.72 -20.42
N SER A 119 -8.09 4.37 -21.58
CA SER A 119 -7.62 3.83 -22.87
C SER A 119 -6.10 3.63 -22.93
N GLY A 120 -5.33 4.47 -22.23
CA GLY A 120 -3.88 4.34 -22.12
C GLY A 120 -3.47 3.15 -21.25
N PHE A 121 -4.20 2.87 -20.18
CA PHE A 121 -4.01 1.64 -19.41
C PHE A 121 -4.24 0.39 -20.27
N PHE A 122 -5.36 0.32 -20.99
CA PHE A 122 -5.64 -0.82 -21.88
C PHE A 122 -4.59 -0.93 -23.00
N ARG A 123 -4.16 0.19 -23.59
CA ARG A 123 -3.07 0.20 -24.56
C ARG A 123 -1.78 -0.36 -23.98
N ASN A 124 -1.34 0.11 -22.81
CA ASN A 124 -0.13 -0.40 -22.16
C ASN A 124 -0.22 -1.91 -21.86
N VAL A 125 -1.39 -2.40 -21.44
CA VAL A 125 -1.61 -3.84 -21.21
C VAL A 125 -1.50 -4.62 -22.53
N MET A 126 -2.09 -4.11 -23.60
CA MET A 126 -2.00 -4.74 -24.93
C MET A 126 -0.57 -4.68 -25.47
N ASP A 127 0.11 -3.54 -25.39
CA ASP A 127 1.51 -3.38 -25.79
C ASP A 127 2.43 -4.34 -25.01
N GLN A 128 2.15 -4.55 -23.72
CA GLN A 128 2.89 -5.52 -22.90
C GLN A 128 2.62 -6.95 -23.34
N GLN A 129 1.35 -7.30 -23.60
CA GLN A 129 0.98 -8.62 -24.12
C GLN A 129 1.57 -8.89 -25.52
N GLU A 130 1.59 -7.88 -26.39
CA GLU A 130 2.20 -7.96 -27.72
C GLU A 130 3.71 -8.17 -27.62
N LYS A 131 4.40 -7.46 -26.72
CA LYS A 131 5.83 -7.70 -26.45
C LYS A 131 6.08 -9.11 -25.93
N ASP A 132 5.34 -9.54 -24.90
CA ASP A 132 5.46 -10.89 -24.35
C ASP A 132 5.19 -11.95 -25.44
N HIS A 133 4.24 -11.72 -26.35
CA HIS A 133 3.95 -12.59 -27.48
C HIS A 133 5.06 -12.60 -28.54
N GLN A 134 5.55 -11.44 -28.97
CA GLN A 134 6.67 -11.33 -29.92
C GLN A 134 7.90 -12.07 -29.38
N GLU A 135 8.20 -11.85 -28.10
CA GLU A 135 9.28 -12.51 -27.40
C GLU A 135 9.13 -14.03 -27.28
N ALA A 136 7.89 -14.53 -27.17
CA ALA A 136 7.59 -15.96 -27.15
C ALA A 136 7.72 -16.58 -28.55
N VAL A 137 7.28 -15.87 -29.59
CA VAL A 137 7.44 -16.28 -30.99
C VAL A 137 8.91 -16.31 -31.38
N GLU A 138 9.70 -15.31 -30.98
CA GLU A 138 11.16 -15.30 -31.18
C GLU A 138 11.86 -16.45 -30.45
N ALA A 139 11.43 -16.77 -29.22
CA ALA A 139 11.98 -17.90 -28.46
C ALA A 139 11.64 -19.24 -29.13
N ALA A 140 10.41 -19.41 -29.61
CA ALA A 140 9.99 -20.59 -30.35
C ALA A 140 10.73 -20.72 -31.69
N ALA A 141 10.94 -19.61 -32.42
CA ALA A 141 11.72 -19.60 -33.65
C ALA A 141 13.20 -19.97 -33.42
N ARG A 142 13.80 -19.51 -32.31
CA ARG A 142 15.16 -19.94 -31.91
C ARG A 142 15.21 -21.43 -31.57
N ALA A 143 14.23 -21.94 -30.83
CA ALA A 143 14.11 -23.36 -30.54
C ALA A 143 14.01 -24.23 -31.82
N ALA A 144 13.22 -23.78 -32.81
CA ALA A 144 13.08 -24.45 -34.11
C ALA A 144 14.39 -24.43 -34.92
N SER A 145 15.23 -23.40 -34.77
CA SER A 145 16.55 -23.31 -35.42
C SER A 145 17.63 -24.21 -34.81
N GLY A 146 17.28 -25.04 -33.83
CA GLY A 146 18.17 -26.03 -33.19
C GLY A 146 18.84 -25.54 -31.91
N GLU A 147 18.59 -24.29 -31.50
CA GLU A 147 19.04 -23.76 -30.22
C GLU A 147 18.02 -24.15 -29.14
N LYS A 148 18.16 -25.39 -28.61
CA LYS A 148 17.24 -25.89 -27.59
C LYS A 148 17.17 -24.91 -26.41
N PRO A 149 15.97 -24.45 -26.00
CA PRO A 149 15.84 -23.67 -24.79
C PRO A 149 16.43 -24.50 -23.64
N ALA A 150 17.18 -23.85 -22.75
CA ALA A 150 17.63 -24.48 -21.52
C ALA A 150 16.40 -25.14 -20.87
N PRO A 151 16.47 -26.42 -20.46
CA PRO A 151 15.32 -27.10 -19.90
C PRO A 151 14.77 -26.20 -18.81
N ALA A 152 13.48 -25.88 -18.91
CA ALA A 152 12.80 -25.19 -17.82
C ALA A 152 13.23 -25.92 -16.54
N PRO A 153 13.61 -25.21 -15.47
CA PRO A 153 13.75 -25.88 -14.21
C PRO A 153 12.38 -26.49 -13.97
N GLU A 154 12.30 -27.82 -14.17
CA GLU A 154 11.28 -28.66 -13.57
C GLU A 154 11.07 -28.08 -12.17
N PRO A 155 9.84 -28.07 -11.64
CA PRO A 155 9.71 -27.99 -10.21
C PRO A 155 10.36 -29.26 -9.65
N SER A 156 11.70 -29.33 -9.64
CA SER A 156 12.42 -30.03 -8.62
C SER A 156 11.87 -29.38 -7.38
N GLU A 157 10.94 -30.09 -6.74
CA GLU A 157 10.98 -30.24 -5.30
C GLU A 157 12.47 -30.21 -4.95
N GLY A 158 12.95 -29.05 -4.53
CA GLY A 158 14.38 -28.84 -4.44
C GLY A 158 14.98 -29.93 -3.56
N PRO A 159 16.30 -30.12 -3.54
CA PRO A 159 16.94 -30.92 -2.50
C PRO A 159 16.89 -30.17 -1.15
N GLY A 160 15.74 -29.61 -0.79
CA GLY A 160 15.36 -29.33 0.57
C GLY A 160 14.82 -30.62 1.16
N LEU A 161 15.16 -30.86 2.43
CA LEU A 161 14.72 -31.99 3.25
C LEU A 161 13.35 -32.52 2.79
N THR A 162 13.32 -33.79 2.37
CA THR A 162 12.07 -34.46 1.98
C THR A 162 10.99 -34.18 3.02
N ASP A 163 9.72 -34.08 2.61
CA ASP A 163 8.61 -33.76 3.53
C ASP A 163 8.63 -34.67 4.79
N ILE A 164 9.06 -35.92 4.62
CA ILE A 164 9.29 -36.91 5.68
C ILE A 164 10.38 -36.46 6.67
N GLN A 165 11.53 -35.98 6.18
CA GLN A 165 12.62 -35.47 7.03
C GLN A 165 12.17 -34.22 7.80
N ARG A 166 11.41 -33.32 7.16
CA ARG A 166 10.85 -32.15 7.84
C ARG A 166 9.83 -32.53 8.91
N ALA A 167 8.97 -33.53 8.64
CA ALA A 167 8.03 -34.05 9.63
C ALA A 167 8.73 -34.66 10.84
N ARG A 168 9.82 -35.42 10.63
CA ARG A 168 10.64 -35.99 11.71
C ARG A 168 11.29 -34.90 12.56
N GLU A 169 11.91 -33.90 11.93
CA GLU A 169 12.53 -32.78 12.65
C GLU A 169 11.52 -31.96 13.45
N LEU A 170 10.31 -31.74 12.91
CA LEU A 170 9.23 -31.07 13.63
C LEU A 170 8.70 -31.91 14.80
N ASN A 171 8.60 -33.24 14.63
CA ASN A 171 8.25 -34.14 15.72
C ASN A 171 9.30 -34.16 16.84
N GLU A 172 10.59 -34.12 16.49
CA GLU A 172 11.69 -33.95 17.44
C GLU A 172 11.61 -32.61 18.19
N LYS A 173 11.15 -31.55 17.51
CA LYS A 173 10.87 -30.23 18.10
C LYS A 173 9.54 -30.16 18.86
N GLY A 174 8.79 -31.27 18.99
CA GLY A 174 7.57 -31.37 19.79
C GLY A 174 6.26 -31.14 19.03
N ALA A 175 6.26 -31.12 17.69
CA ALA A 175 5.05 -31.22 16.90
C ALA A 175 4.50 -32.67 16.94
N ASN A 176 3.19 -32.83 16.75
CA ASN A 176 2.56 -34.15 16.67
C ASN A 176 2.07 -34.39 15.23
N ILE A 177 3.01 -34.63 14.31
CA ILE A 177 2.74 -34.91 12.90
C ILE A 177 2.63 -36.42 12.70
N VAL A 178 1.49 -36.88 12.19
CA VAL A 178 1.23 -38.31 11.95
C VAL A 178 1.76 -38.71 10.57
N ILE A 179 2.71 -39.66 10.57
CA ILE A 179 3.28 -40.27 9.36
C ILE A 179 2.66 -41.66 9.22
N THR A 180 2.13 -42.00 8.03
CA THR A 180 1.58 -43.32 7.72
C THR A 180 2.70 -44.32 7.43
N ASP A 181 2.38 -45.62 7.47
CA ASP A 181 3.34 -46.71 7.21
C ASP A 181 3.91 -46.68 5.78
N GLU A 182 3.21 -46.02 4.86
CA GLU A 182 3.64 -45.79 3.47
C GLU A 182 4.61 -44.60 3.34
N GLY A 183 4.95 -43.94 4.45
CA GLY A 183 5.85 -42.79 4.47
C GLY A 183 5.20 -41.47 4.04
N GLU A 184 3.88 -41.42 3.97
CA GLU A 184 3.14 -40.19 3.66
C GLU A 184 2.68 -39.48 4.94
N ILE A 185 2.53 -38.16 4.87
CA ILE A 185 2.03 -37.37 6.00
C ILE A 185 0.52 -37.28 5.90
N ALA A 186 -0.18 -37.76 6.94
CA ALA A 186 -1.64 -37.87 6.95
C ALA A 186 -2.34 -36.51 6.76
N ASP A 187 -1.72 -35.41 7.23
CA ASP A 187 -2.19 -34.05 6.97
C ASP A 187 -1.02 -33.11 6.69
N LYS A 188 -0.84 -32.73 5.42
CA LYS A 188 0.23 -31.82 4.96
C LYS A 188 0.16 -30.42 5.61
N ARG A 189 -0.97 -30.04 6.21
CA ARG A 189 -1.09 -28.77 6.94
C ARG A 189 -0.27 -28.76 8.23
N GLN A 190 -0.01 -29.93 8.82
CA GLN A 190 0.77 -30.06 10.05
C GLN A 190 2.27 -29.76 9.83
N LEU A 191 2.74 -29.81 8.58
CA LEU A 191 4.08 -29.36 8.18
C LEU A 191 4.23 -27.83 8.15
N LEU A 192 3.12 -27.09 8.12
CA LEU A 192 3.16 -25.63 8.12
C LEU A 192 3.43 -25.17 9.54
N THR A 193 4.55 -24.49 9.75
CA THR A 193 4.90 -23.89 11.03
C THR A 193 3.76 -22.98 11.48
N ALA A 194 3.40 -23.07 12.77
CA ALA A 194 2.23 -22.43 13.40
C ALA A 194 2.26 -20.89 13.44
N GLY A 195 2.89 -20.22 12.48
CA GLY A 195 2.99 -18.77 12.33
C GLY A 195 1.81 -18.12 11.61
N LEU A 196 0.77 -18.88 11.23
CA LEU A 196 -0.49 -18.32 10.78
C LEU A 196 -1.48 -18.37 11.96
N ASN A 197 -1.95 -17.21 12.42
CA ASN A 197 -2.88 -17.03 13.54
C ASN A 197 -4.22 -17.76 13.35
N ILE A 198 -4.22 -19.09 13.45
CA ILE A 198 -5.42 -19.92 13.52
C ILE A 198 -5.64 -20.21 15.01
N ALA A 199 -6.28 -19.29 15.70
CA ALA A 199 -6.81 -19.59 17.03
C ALA A 199 -7.80 -20.76 16.91
N PRO A 200 -7.69 -21.83 17.72
CA PRO A 200 -8.62 -22.94 17.66
C PRO A 200 -10.02 -22.45 18.09
N LYS A 201 -11.01 -22.53 17.19
CA LYS A 201 -12.41 -22.27 17.54
C LYS A 201 -12.87 -23.30 18.60
N PRO A 202 -13.57 -22.89 19.67
CA PRO A 202 -14.11 -23.83 20.64
C PRO A 202 -15.20 -24.71 20.02
N LYS A 203 -15.11 -26.02 20.27
CA LYS A 203 -16.08 -27.04 19.85
C LYS A 203 -17.45 -26.75 20.46
N GLN A 204 -18.45 -26.49 19.62
CA GLN A 204 -19.84 -26.54 20.05
C GLN A 204 -20.33 -27.99 20.00
N THR A 205 -20.65 -28.53 21.18
CA THR A 205 -21.43 -29.74 21.37
C THR A 205 -22.91 -29.37 21.34
N GLY A 206 -23.61 -29.72 20.26
CA GLY A 206 -25.07 -29.58 20.15
C GLY A 206 -25.62 -30.60 19.15
N PRO A 207 -26.76 -31.26 19.44
CA PRO A 207 -27.22 -32.41 18.69
C PRO A 207 -27.70 -32.06 17.27
N GLN A 208 -27.25 -32.89 16.33
CA GLN A 208 -27.64 -32.89 14.92
C GLN A 208 -29.09 -33.38 14.79
N ASN A 209 -30.01 -32.49 14.40
CA ASN A 209 -31.29 -32.91 13.85
C ASN A 209 -31.19 -32.97 12.33
N LEU A 210 -31.09 -34.20 11.83
CA LEU A 210 -31.36 -34.55 10.44
C LEU A 210 -32.83 -34.23 10.12
N SER A 211 -33.06 -33.39 9.11
CA SER A 211 -34.33 -33.45 8.37
C SER A 211 -34.03 -33.38 6.88
N THR A 212 -34.05 -34.57 6.29
CA THR A 212 -34.11 -34.85 4.87
C THR A 212 -35.43 -34.34 4.31
N ARG A 213 -35.40 -33.40 3.37
CA ARG A 213 -36.55 -33.18 2.49
C ARG A 213 -36.10 -32.87 1.08
N THR A 214 -36.08 -33.93 0.29
CA THR A 214 -36.04 -33.93 -1.17
C THR A 214 -37.31 -33.26 -1.69
N SER A 215 -37.14 -32.22 -2.49
CA SER A 215 -38.11 -31.85 -3.52
C SER A 215 -37.33 -31.36 -4.73
N GLN A 216 -37.22 -32.25 -5.72
CA GLN A 216 -36.89 -31.88 -7.09
C GLN A 216 -37.96 -30.90 -7.59
N GLN A 217 -37.55 -29.71 -8.00
CA GLN A 217 -38.32 -28.92 -8.94
C GLN A 217 -37.36 -28.38 -10.00
N GLN A 218 -37.41 -29.04 -11.15
CA GLN A 218 -36.93 -28.53 -12.42
C GLN A 218 -37.56 -27.15 -12.67
N GLN A 219 -36.75 -26.11 -12.69
CA GLN A 219 -37.12 -24.86 -13.34
C GLN A 219 -36.13 -24.58 -14.47
N GLN A 220 -36.72 -24.47 -15.65
CA GLN A 220 -36.05 -24.12 -16.90
C GLN A 220 -35.43 -22.73 -16.77
N GLN A 221 -34.17 -22.61 -17.18
CA GLN A 221 -33.45 -21.35 -17.30
C GLN A 221 -34.07 -20.52 -18.44
N PRO A 222 -34.53 -19.28 -18.21
CA PRO A 222 -34.68 -18.33 -19.31
C PRO A 222 -33.32 -17.72 -19.67
N ALA A 223 -33.17 -17.37 -20.94
CA ALA A 223 -31.94 -16.91 -21.55
C ALA A 223 -31.24 -15.76 -20.80
N TYR A 224 -29.92 -15.86 -20.74
CA TYR A 224 -28.96 -14.92 -20.18
C TYR A 224 -28.98 -13.56 -20.93
N ARG A 225 -29.91 -12.67 -20.59
CA ARG A 225 -29.83 -11.23 -20.87
C ARG A 225 -30.52 -10.47 -19.72
N GLY A 226 -29.74 -9.89 -18.80
CA GLY A 226 -30.27 -8.99 -17.76
C GLY A 226 -29.54 -8.96 -16.40
N ASN A 227 -28.39 -9.64 -16.24
CA ASN A 227 -27.75 -9.78 -14.92
C ASN A 227 -26.87 -8.59 -14.46
N MET A 228 -26.75 -7.54 -15.28
CA MET A 228 -25.94 -6.36 -14.97
C MET A 228 -26.73 -5.30 -14.19
N ASP A 229 -28.02 -5.12 -14.49
CA ASP A 229 -28.86 -4.12 -13.82
C ASP A 229 -29.22 -4.54 -12.39
N ALA A 230 -29.46 -5.84 -12.15
CA ALA A 230 -29.64 -6.37 -10.79
C ALA A 230 -28.37 -6.20 -9.92
N LYS A 231 -27.18 -6.39 -10.51
CA LYS A 231 -25.89 -6.17 -9.81
C LYS A 231 -25.60 -4.69 -9.59
N ARG A 232 -26.04 -3.79 -10.48
CA ARG A 232 -25.95 -2.33 -10.30
C ARG A 232 -26.89 -1.86 -9.20
N ALA A 233 -28.15 -2.30 -9.21
CA ALA A 233 -29.13 -1.98 -8.17
C ALA A 233 -28.70 -2.48 -6.77
N MET A 234 -28.05 -3.65 -6.67
CA MET A 234 -27.49 -4.12 -5.40
C MET A 234 -26.33 -3.23 -4.93
N ARG A 235 -25.41 -2.87 -5.84
CA ARG A 235 -24.30 -1.95 -5.54
C ARG A 235 -24.80 -0.58 -5.09
N GLU A 236 -25.78 -0.01 -5.77
CA GLU A 236 -26.37 1.28 -5.40
C GLU A 236 -27.00 1.28 -4.01
N ARG A 237 -27.63 0.17 -3.60
CA ARG A 237 -28.17 0.03 -2.24
C ARG A 237 -27.05 -0.07 -1.20
N GLN A 238 -25.97 -0.78 -1.52
CA GLN A 238 -24.79 -0.89 -0.64
C GLN A 238 -24.05 0.45 -0.53
N THR A 239 -23.88 1.19 -1.63
CA THR A 239 -23.24 2.50 -1.61
C THR A 239 -24.08 3.52 -0.85
N LYS A 240 -25.40 3.53 -1.03
CA LYS A 240 -26.30 4.41 -0.26
C LYS A 240 -26.28 4.10 1.24
N MET A 241 -26.20 2.82 1.62
CA MET A 241 -26.05 2.43 3.03
C MET A 241 -24.72 2.97 3.59
N MET A 242 -23.62 2.76 2.89
CA MET A 242 -22.29 3.23 3.31
C MET A 242 -22.23 4.75 3.37
N GLU A 243 -22.81 5.44 2.40
CA GLU A 243 -22.93 6.90 2.38
C GLU A 243 -23.75 7.40 3.57
N SER A 244 -24.88 6.77 3.89
CA SER A 244 -25.68 7.15 5.07
C SER A 244 -24.92 6.97 6.39
N GLN A 245 -24.08 5.93 6.50
CA GLN A 245 -23.23 5.70 7.67
C GLN A 245 -22.12 6.76 7.76
N LEU A 246 -21.49 7.10 6.63
CA LEU A 246 -20.48 8.17 6.56
C LEU A 246 -21.07 9.54 6.87
N GLN A 247 -22.26 9.86 6.35
CA GLN A 247 -22.97 11.10 6.65
C GLN A 247 -23.36 11.18 8.13
N GLN A 248 -23.82 10.06 8.72
CA GLN A 248 -24.14 10.01 10.14
C GLN A 248 -22.89 10.17 11.02
N ALA A 249 -21.77 9.55 10.63
CA ALA A 249 -20.49 9.70 11.32
C ALA A 249 -19.96 11.15 11.21
N ALA A 250 -20.02 11.75 10.02
CA ALA A 250 -19.62 13.13 9.79
C ALA A 250 -20.50 14.11 10.58
N LYS A 251 -21.81 13.86 10.67
CA LYS A 251 -22.71 14.67 11.49
C LYS A 251 -22.37 14.56 12.98
N ARG A 252 -22.13 13.35 13.49
CA ARG A 252 -21.70 13.16 14.89
C ARG A 252 -20.38 13.84 15.19
N ALA A 253 -19.40 13.72 14.28
CA ALA A 253 -18.11 14.41 14.43
C ALA A 253 -18.27 15.94 14.43
N ALA A 254 -19.10 16.49 13.55
CA ALA A 254 -19.38 17.93 13.53
C ALA A 254 -20.11 18.42 14.80
N ASP A 255 -21.07 17.64 15.29
CA ASP A 255 -21.79 17.93 16.54
C ASP A 255 -20.82 17.86 17.75
N GLU A 256 -19.93 16.86 17.81
CA GLU A 256 -18.88 16.72 18.83
C GLU A 256 -17.87 17.87 18.79
N GLU A 257 -17.40 18.28 17.61
CA GLU A 257 -16.51 19.43 17.44
C GLU A 257 -17.19 20.73 17.89
N ALA A 258 -18.47 20.92 17.56
CA ALA A 258 -19.24 22.09 17.99
C ALA A 258 -19.40 22.11 19.52
N GLU A 259 -19.66 20.97 20.16
CA GLU A 259 -19.70 20.87 21.62
C GLU A 259 -18.33 21.14 22.26
N GLU A 260 -17.24 20.66 21.67
CA GLU A 260 -15.88 20.95 22.15
C GLU A 260 -15.57 22.45 22.06
N LEU A 261 -15.92 23.09 20.95
CA LEU A 261 -15.75 24.53 20.79
C LEU A 261 -16.58 25.31 21.82
N GLN A 262 -17.83 24.92 22.03
CA GLN A 262 -18.66 25.54 23.08
C GLN A 262 -18.06 25.34 24.47
N LYS A 263 -17.53 24.15 24.79
CA LYS A 263 -16.83 23.89 26.06
C LYS A 263 -15.57 24.74 26.19
N ARG A 264 -14.77 24.87 25.13
CA ARG A 264 -13.56 25.73 25.11
C ARG A 264 -13.93 27.20 25.29
N GLU A 265 -14.98 27.66 24.63
CA GLU A 265 -15.48 29.02 24.80
C GLU A 265 -16.00 29.26 26.21
N GLN A 266 -16.77 28.33 26.79
CA GLN A 266 -17.24 28.44 28.18
C GLN A 266 -16.07 28.41 29.16
N ALA A 267 -15.06 27.55 28.92
CA ALA A 267 -13.84 27.51 29.71
C ALA A 267 -13.09 28.84 29.63
N ALA A 268 -12.90 29.40 28.43
CA ALA A 268 -12.29 30.71 28.22
C ALA A 268 -13.07 31.85 28.90
N LYS A 269 -14.41 31.83 28.80
CA LYS A 269 -15.32 32.81 29.43
C LYS A 269 -15.33 32.70 30.96
N SER A 270 -15.13 31.50 31.52
CA SER A 270 -15.11 31.26 32.97
C SER A 270 -13.73 31.44 33.61
N SER A 271 -12.66 31.31 32.82
CA SER A 271 -11.30 31.53 33.29
C SER A 271 -11.02 33.02 33.46
N LYS A 272 -10.52 33.41 34.64
CA LYS A 272 -10.11 34.79 34.92
C LYS A 272 -8.88 35.12 34.09
N THR A 273 -8.89 36.25 33.39
CA THR A 273 -7.74 36.67 32.59
C THR A 273 -6.61 37.17 33.50
N THR A 274 -5.39 37.23 32.97
CA THR A 274 -4.24 37.78 33.70
C THR A 274 -4.45 39.24 34.09
N GLY A 275 -5.23 39.99 33.30
CA GLY A 275 -5.66 41.36 33.61
C GLY A 275 -6.64 41.44 34.79
N ASP A 276 -7.62 40.54 34.86
CA ASP A 276 -8.55 40.49 36.00
C ASP A 276 -7.82 40.18 37.31
N ILE A 277 -6.78 39.33 37.24
CA ILE A 277 -5.93 38.98 38.39
C ILE A 277 -5.07 40.17 38.83
N SER A 278 -4.52 40.95 37.90
CA SER A 278 -3.71 42.13 38.22
C SER A 278 -4.55 43.28 38.78
N ASP A 279 -5.74 43.53 38.23
CA ASP A 279 -6.68 44.53 38.75
C ASP A 279 -7.19 44.14 40.15
N ALA A 280 -7.53 42.87 40.37
CA ALA A 280 -7.89 42.38 41.71
C ALA A 280 -6.75 42.57 42.74
N LYS A 281 -5.49 42.32 42.34
CA LYS A 281 -4.31 42.58 43.18
C LYS A 281 -4.13 44.08 43.47
N ALA A 282 -4.30 44.94 42.46
CA ALA A 282 -4.19 46.39 42.62
C ALA A 282 -5.25 46.93 43.60
N ARG A 283 -6.52 46.49 43.45
CA ARG A 283 -7.61 46.85 44.38
C ARG A 283 -7.36 46.36 45.80
N TYR A 284 -6.80 45.16 45.96
CA TYR A 284 -6.43 44.63 47.27
C TYR A 284 -5.32 45.47 47.93
N LEU A 285 -4.27 45.81 47.18
CA LEU A 285 -3.18 46.65 47.67
C LEU A 285 -3.66 48.06 48.03
N ALA A 286 -4.53 48.67 47.22
CA ALA A 286 -5.12 49.97 47.52
C ALA A 286 -5.97 49.93 48.80
N ARG A 287 -6.78 48.88 49.00
CA ARG A 287 -7.57 48.70 50.23
C ARG A 287 -6.68 48.52 51.46
N LYS A 288 -5.58 47.78 51.32
CA LYS A 288 -4.59 47.58 52.40
C LYS A 288 -3.87 48.88 52.75
N ALA A 289 -3.46 49.66 51.75
CA ALA A 289 -2.81 50.96 51.97
C ALA A 289 -3.77 51.96 52.63
N ALA A 290 -5.03 52.01 52.20
CA ALA A 290 -6.05 52.86 52.81
C ALA A 290 -6.34 52.46 54.28
N ALA A 291 -6.36 51.16 54.60
CA ALA A 291 -6.53 50.68 55.96
C ALA A 291 -5.33 51.03 56.86
N ALA A 292 -4.10 50.94 56.33
CA ALA A 292 -2.90 51.37 57.05
C ALA A 292 -2.89 52.88 57.31
N ALA A 293 -3.23 53.68 56.29
CA ALA A 293 -3.32 55.14 56.42
C ALA A 293 -4.47 55.60 57.35
N ALA A 294 -5.53 54.80 57.48
CA ALA A 294 -6.60 55.05 58.45
C ALA A 294 -6.14 54.70 59.88
N ALA A 295 -5.39 53.61 60.05
CA ALA A 295 -4.83 53.21 61.35
C ALA A 295 -3.71 54.14 61.85
N GLU A 296 -3.04 54.88 60.97
CA GLU A 296 -2.08 55.94 61.35
C GLU A 296 -2.76 57.28 61.71
N LYS A 297 -4.06 57.45 61.41
CA LYS A 297 -4.82 58.67 61.69
C LYS A 297 -5.70 58.61 62.95
N GLU A 298 -5.81 57.44 63.58
CA GLU A 298 -6.33 57.25 64.95
C GLU A 298 -5.18 57.26 65.97
#